data_AF-A0A8R2M0X2-F1
#
_entry.id   AF-A0A8R2M0X2-F1
#
_cell.length_a   1.000
_cell.length_b   1.000
_cell.length_c   1.000
_cell.angle_alpha   90.00
_cell.angle_beta   90.00
_cell.angle_gamma   90.00
#
_symmetry.space_group_name_H-M   'P 1'
#
loop_
_entity.id
_entity.type
_entity.pdbx_description
1 polymer ?
#
loop_
_entity_poly.entity_id
_entity_poly.type
_entity_poly.pdbx_seq_one_letter_code
_entity_poly.pdbx_strand_id
1 'polypeptide(L)'
;MGGWQLIFVALLGLATAQGPEKRRTGNVCNVDMDCPDNAFCRLNSYCVCKEGYVYAAINSTNKGCLKEARNGEACVQNIQCHMTMGVHSECTGGSCACAPTAHLDGERCYETALIGERCVVDQNCYLGEQGIERQAFCVRGYCTCQLQFSPRDNGTRCVRDAALGEECEDQLQCAGPGLECRGTCRCRDNWVANNHTNSCVESVKALNEPCEFDIQCDSLAGVPGVPSPGAALCLGGTCSCSYNARPVGNPPRCWHRRRPGQDCRRDEECVSEEDEPGYCLNGRCTCKTCSPDARDFSGATVSRQSMFASAVVLFAAILG
;
A
#
# COMPACT_ATOMS: atom_id res chain seq x y z
N MET A 1 -49.14 -42.79 -45.85
CA MET A 1 -48.49 -41.77 -46.71
C MET A 1 -47.61 -40.96 -45.78
N GLY A 2 -46.29 -41.10 -45.70
CA GLY A 2 -45.27 -41.46 -46.68
C GLY A 2 -44.29 -40.28 -46.71
N GLY A 3 -43.06 -40.46 -46.21
CA GLY A 3 -42.08 -39.38 -46.17
C GLY A 3 -40.81 -39.73 -45.39
N TRP A 4 -39.99 -40.62 -45.96
CA TRP A 4 -38.61 -40.85 -45.56
C TRP A 4 -37.76 -39.58 -45.80
N GLN A 5 -36.95 -39.20 -44.82
CA GLN A 5 -35.81 -38.30 -45.01
C GLN A 5 -34.60 -38.93 -44.30
N LEU A 6 -33.68 -39.43 -45.12
CA LEU A 6 -32.36 -39.92 -44.76
C LEU A 6 -31.48 -38.74 -44.30
N ILE A 7 -30.85 -38.83 -43.14
CA ILE A 7 -29.77 -37.90 -42.77
C ILE A 7 -28.54 -38.70 -42.31
N PHE A 8 -27.46 -38.41 -43.02
CA PHE A 8 -26.14 -39.00 -43.03
C PHE A 8 -25.49 -39.11 -41.64
N VAL A 9 -24.96 -40.29 -41.33
CA VAL A 9 -24.01 -40.51 -40.24
C VAL A 9 -22.67 -39.91 -40.66
N ALA A 10 -22.33 -38.75 -40.11
CA ALA A 10 -20.99 -38.18 -40.20
C ALA A 10 -20.07 -38.92 -39.22
N LEU A 11 -19.31 -39.88 -39.73
CA LEU A 11 -18.13 -40.44 -39.06
C LEU A 11 -17.04 -39.36 -39.01
N LEU A 12 -17.07 -38.53 -37.96
CA LEU A 12 -15.94 -37.68 -37.60
C LEU A 12 -14.85 -38.59 -37.00
N GLY A 13 -13.94 -39.04 -37.86
CA GLY A 13 -12.66 -39.58 -37.45
C GLY A 13 -11.91 -38.51 -36.65
N LEU A 14 -11.77 -38.74 -35.35
CA LEU A 14 -10.82 -38.02 -34.50
C LEU A 14 -9.40 -38.39 -34.98
N ALA A 15 -8.90 -37.66 -35.97
CA ALA A 15 -7.48 -37.61 -36.23
C ALA A 15 -6.84 -36.86 -35.06
N THR A 16 -6.41 -37.60 -34.03
CA THR A 16 -5.50 -37.07 -33.03
C THR A 16 -4.20 -36.73 -33.75
N ALA A 17 -4.01 -35.45 -34.06
CA ALA A 17 -2.70 -34.93 -34.43
C ALA A 17 -1.77 -35.15 -33.23
N GLN A 18 -1.04 -36.27 -33.23
CA GLN A 18 0.02 -36.51 -32.27
C GLN A 18 1.12 -35.50 -32.61
N GLY A 19 1.28 -34.48 -31.76
CA GLY A 19 2.41 -33.56 -31.83
C GLY A 19 3.74 -34.31 -31.83
N PRO A 20 4.85 -33.67 -32.22
CA PRO A 20 6.15 -34.32 -32.31
C PRO A 20 6.50 -35.03 -31.00
N GLU A 21 6.65 -36.35 -31.06
CA GLU A 21 6.97 -37.20 -29.93
C GLU A 21 8.38 -36.83 -29.42
N LYS A 22 8.46 -36.13 -28.28
CA LYS A 22 9.71 -35.59 -27.69
C LYS A 22 10.81 -36.63 -27.39
N ARG A 23 10.50 -37.92 -27.57
CA ARG A 23 11.37 -39.09 -27.32
C ARG A 23 11.72 -39.90 -28.57
N ARG A 24 11.31 -39.44 -29.76
CA ARG A 24 11.61 -40.10 -31.04
C ARG A 24 13.10 -40.05 -31.33
N THR A 25 13.70 -41.20 -31.65
CA THR A 25 15.07 -41.27 -32.13
C THR A 25 15.09 -41.21 -33.66
N GLY A 26 16.28 -40.96 -34.24
CA GLY A 26 16.49 -40.98 -35.69
C GLY A 26 16.64 -42.39 -36.29
N ASN A 27 16.55 -43.45 -35.47
CA ASN A 27 16.82 -44.82 -35.91
C ASN A 27 15.54 -45.49 -36.44
N VAL A 28 15.65 -46.15 -37.59
CA VAL A 28 14.61 -47.03 -38.14
C VAL A 28 14.74 -48.41 -37.49
N CYS A 29 13.62 -49.03 -37.14
CA CYS A 29 13.58 -50.35 -36.48
C CYS A 29 12.41 -51.18 -37.02
N ASN A 30 12.53 -52.51 -36.93
CA ASN A 30 11.41 -53.43 -37.15
C ASN A 30 10.96 -54.10 -35.85
N VAL A 31 11.88 -54.29 -34.90
CA VAL A 31 11.62 -54.88 -33.58
C VAL A 31 12.35 -54.09 -32.48
N ASP A 32 11.94 -54.27 -31.22
CA ASP A 32 12.52 -53.55 -30.08
C ASP A 32 14.03 -53.78 -29.92
N MET A 33 14.54 -54.95 -30.34
CA MET A 33 15.96 -55.29 -30.27
C MET A 33 16.83 -54.49 -31.25
N ASP A 34 16.24 -53.84 -32.25
CA ASP A 34 16.94 -52.94 -33.18
C ASP A 34 17.22 -51.56 -32.53
N CYS A 35 16.60 -51.30 -31.37
CA CYS A 35 16.66 -50.02 -30.68
C CYS A 35 17.74 -50.01 -29.58
N PRO A 36 18.27 -48.82 -29.22
CA PRO A 36 19.22 -48.70 -28.12
C PRO A 36 18.58 -49.09 -26.78
N ASP A 37 19.41 -49.34 -25.77
CA ASP A 37 18.93 -49.63 -24.42
C ASP A 37 17.94 -48.57 -23.93
N ASN A 38 16.90 -49.04 -23.24
CA ASN A 38 15.80 -48.22 -22.74
C ASN A 38 14.96 -47.54 -23.83
N ALA A 39 14.91 -48.12 -25.04
CA ALA A 39 13.94 -47.78 -26.08
C ALA A 39 13.06 -48.98 -26.47
N PHE A 40 12.03 -48.71 -27.25
CA PHE A 40 11.20 -49.71 -27.93
C PHE A 40 10.91 -49.24 -29.36
N CYS A 41 10.56 -50.17 -30.25
CA CYS A 41 10.26 -49.91 -31.64
C CYS A 41 8.78 -49.57 -31.83
N ARG A 42 8.49 -48.35 -32.28
CA ARG A 42 7.12 -47.89 -32.50
C ARG A 42 6.70 -48.13 -33.94
N LEU A 43 5.57 -48.83 -34.11
CA LEU A 43 4.94 -49.11 -35.40
C LEU A 43 5.90 -49.75 -36.42
N ASN A 44 6.87 -50.55 -35.96
CA ASN A 44 7.91 -51.16 -36.79
C ASN A 44 8.58 -50.14 -37.73
N SER A 45 8.84 -48.92 -37.22
CA SER A 45 9.30 -47.81 -38.07
C SER A 45 10.36 -46.93 -37.42
N TYR A 46 10.24 -46.60 -36.14
CA TYR A 46 11.24 -45.78 -35.46
C TYR A 46 11.32 -46.10 -33.97
N CYS A 47 12.52 -45.93 -33.39
CA CYS A 47 12.69 -46.15 -31.96
C CYS A 47 12.22 -44.95 -31.13
N VAL A 48 11.70 -45.25 -29.93
CA VAL A 48 11.25 -44.27 -28.94
C VAL A 48 11.83 -44.63 -27.58
N CYS A 49 12.41 -43.65 -26.88
CA CYS A 49 12.87 -43.89 -25.50
C CYS A 49 11.69 -44.19 -24.57
N LYS A 50 11.89 -45.13 -23.64
CA LYS A 50 10.93 -45.48 -22.58
C LYS A 50 10.65 -44.27 -21.68
N GLU A 51 9.58 -44.34 -20.91
CA GLU A 51 9.26 -43.32 -19.93
C GLU A 51 10.36 -43.17 -18.87
N GLY A 52 10.69 -41.92 -18.52
CA GLY A 52 11.84 -41.61 -17.67
C GLY A 52 13.19 -41.62 -18.41
N TYR A 53 13.19 -41.70 -19.74
CA TYR A 53 14.40 -41.64 -20.57
C TYR A 53 14.28 -40.64 -21.73
N VAL A 54 15.41 -40.04 -22.06
CA VAL A 54 15.57 -39.04 -23.12
C VAL A 54 16.66 -39.41 -24.11
N TYR A 55 16.39 -39.16 -25.39
CA TYR A 55 17.34 -39.42 -26.46
C TYR A 55 18.48 -38.39 -26.44
N ALA A 56 19.72 -38.88 -26.41
CA ALA A 56 20.93 -38.06 -26.38
C ALA A 56 22.08 -38.72 -27.15
N ALA A 57 22.99 -37.90 -27.68
CA ALA A 57 24.24 -38.37 -28.28
C ALA A 57 25.27 -38.58 -27.16
N ILE A 58 25.49 -39.82 -26.73
CA ILE A 58 26.37 -40.17 -25.61
C ILE A 58 27.84 -39.89 -25.99
N ASN A 59 28.21 -40.17 -27.23
CA ASN A 59 29.48 -39.77 -27.83
C ASN A 59 29.27 -39.47 -29.33
N SER A 60 30.35 -39.22 -30.09
CA SER A 60 30.27 -38.87 -31.52
C SER A 60 29.64 -39.96 -32.40
N THR A 61 29.63 -41.22 -31.96
CA THR A 61 29.18 -42.39 -32.74
C THR A 61 28.02 -43.15 -32.10
N ASN A 62 27.75 -42.92 -30.81
CA ASN A 62 26.79 -43.64 -30.01
C ASN A 62 25.68 -42.70 -29.53
N LYS A 63 24.46 -43.05 -29.91
CA LYS A 63 23.23 -42.33 -29.56
C LYS A 63 22.36 -43.31 -28.78
N GLY A 64 21.81 -42.86 -27.66
CA GLY A 64 21.05 -43.73 -26.79
C GLY A 64 20.04 -42.97 -25.95
N CYS A 65 19.33 -43.72 -25.10
CA CYS A 65 18.36 -43.17 -24.17
C CYS A 65 18.98 -43.07 -22.78
N LEU A 66 19.23 -41.83 -22.34
CA LEU A 66 19.73 -41.52 -21.00
C LEU A 66 18.57 -41.32 -20.04
N LYS A 67 18.75 -41.69 -18.76
CA LYS A 67 17.72 -41.48 -17.74
C LYS A 67 17.48 -39.98 -17.55
N GLU A 68 16.22 -39.58 -17.52
CA GLU A 68 15.78 -38.25 -17.10
C GLU A 68 16.24 -38.01 -15.65
N ALA A 69 16.68 -36.79 -15.34
CA ALA A 69 17.28 -36.45 -14.05
C ALA A 69 16.60 -35.21 -13.46
N ARG A 70 16.36 -35.20 -12.15
CA ARG A 70 15.78 -34.08 -11.37
C ARG A 70 16.87 -33.30 -10.65
N ASN A 71 16.48 -32.22 -9.95
CA ASN A 71 17.42 -31.36 -9.24
C ASN A 71 18.27 -32.17 -8.24
N GLY A 72 19.60 -32.06 -8.35
CA GLY A 72 20.57 -32.81 -7.55
C GLY A 72 20.86 -34.24 -8.03
N GLU A 73 20.12 -34.77 -9.00
CA GLU A 73 20.36 -36.11 -9.54
C GLU A 73 21.51 -36.11 -10.56
N ALA A 74 22.16 -37.28 -10.69
CA ALA A 74 23.30 -37.45 -11.57
C ALA A 74 22.93 -37.29 -13.05
N CYS A 75 23.77 -36.56 -13.78
CA CYS A 75 23.60 -36.31 -15.21
C CYS A 75 24.95 -36.29 -15.93
N VAL A 76 24.88 -36.45 -17.25
CA VAL A 76 26.00 -36.30 -18.18
C VAL A 76 25.77 -35.13 -19.13
N GLN A 77 24.50 -34.84 -19.45
CA GLN A 77 24.12 -33.80 -20.41
C GLN A 77 22.89 -33.03 -19.94
N ASN A 78 22.82 -31.74 -20.30
CA ASN A 78 21.70 -30.84 -19.94
C ASN A 78 20.33 -31.39 -20.35
N ILE A 79 20.26 -32.15 -21.45
CA ILE A 79 19.00 -32.72 -21.94
C ILE A 79 18.30 -33.65 -20.94
N GLN A 80 19.06 -34.30 -20.05
CA GLN A 80 18.48 -35.13 -18.97
C GLN A 80 17.72 -34.27 -17.95
N CYS A 81 18.27 -33.09 -17.64
CA CYS A 81 17.67 -32.12 -16.73
C CYS A 81 16.50 -31.38 -17.40
N HIS A 82 16.66 -30.98 -18.68
CA HIS A 82 15.67 -30.20 -19.41
C HIS A 82 14.27 -30.87 -19.48
N MET A 83 14.24 -32.21 -19.51
CA MET A 83 12.98 -32.94 -19.62
C MET A 83 12.10 -32.81 -18.37
N THR A 84 12.69 -32.82 -17.18
CA THR A 84 11.95 -32.76 -15.91
C THR A 84 11.88 -31.32 -15.40
N MET A 85 13.01 -30.60 -15.41
CA MET A 85 13.18 -29.30 -14.79
C MET A 85 12.95 -28.13 -15.75
N GLY A 86 12.89 -28.36 -17.07
CA GLY A 86 12.72 -27.31 -18.07
C GLY A 86 14.04 -26.75 -18.62
N VAL A 87 13.95 -25.86 -19.62
CA VAL A 87 15.10 -25.43 -20.43
C VAL A 87 16.14 -24.60 -19.67
N HIS A 88 15.82 -24.13 -18.47
CA HIS A 88 16.71 -23.34 -17.62
C HIS A 88 17.48 -24.19 -16.59
N SER A 89 17.53 -25.51 -16.78
CA SER A 89 18.35 -26.42 -15.96
C SER A 89 19.61 -26.85 -16.71
N GLU A 90 20.72 -27.00 -16.01
CA GLU A 90 22.01 -27.40 -16.58
C GLU A 90 22.61 -28.57 -15.80
N CYS A 91 23.37 -29.41 -16.50
CA CYS A 91 24.16 -30.46 -15.88
C CYS A 91 25.53 -29.91 -15.48
N THR A 92 25.69 -29.54 -14.21
CA THR A 92 26.92 -28.91 -13.70
C THR A 92 27.49 -29.74 -12.57
N GLY A 93 28.80 -30.02 -12.60
CA GLY A 93 29.44 -30.89 -11.61
C GLY A 93 28.92 -32.33 -11.57
N GLY A 94 28.30 -32.80 -12.67
CA GLY A 94 27.72 -34.13 -12.77
C GLY A 94 26.34 -34.27 -12.13
N SER A 95 25.71 -33.18 -11.69
CA SER A 95 24.34 -33.16 -11.20
C SER A 95 23.50 -32.06 -11.85
N CYS A 96 22.19 -32.27 -11.93
CA CYS A 96 21.28 -31.27 -12.46
C CYS A 96 21.08 -30.14 -11.46
N ALA A 97 21.22 -28.90 -11.91
CA ALA A 97 20.93 -27.68 -11.16
C ALA A 97 20.25 -26.66 -12.08
N CYS A 98 19.66 -25.60 -11.52
CA CYS A 98 19.22 -24.46 -12.34
C CYS A 98 20.44 -23.67 -12.86
N ALA A 99 20.31 -23.09 -14.05
CA ALA A 99 21.29 -22.17 -14.59
C ALA A 99 21.48 -20.96 -13.64
N PRO A 100 22.62 -20.26 -13.66
CA PRO A 100 22.87 -19.12 -12.77
C PRO A 100 21.84 -17.97 -12.88
N THR A 101 21.17 -17.86 -14.04
CA THR A 101 20.10 -16.87 -14.31
C THR A 101 18.70 -17.39 -14.00
N ALA A 102 18.60 -18.54 -13.34
CA ALA A 102 17.33 -19.21 -13.05
C ALA A 102 17.29 -19.67 -11.59
N HIS A 103 16.08 -19.90 -11.09
CA HIS A 103 15.85 -20.41 -9.75
C HIS A 103 14.94 -21.63 -9.79
N LEU A 104 15.03 -22.44 -8.75
CA LEU A 104 14.16 -23.60 -8.57
C LEU A 104 12.87 -23.19 -7.89
N ASP A 105 11.75 -23.56 -8.49
CA ASP A 105 10.41 -23.37 -7.92
C ASP A 105 9.59 -24.66 -8.15
N GLY A 106 9.25 -25.31 -7.04
CA GLY A 106 8.75 -26.68 -7.04
C GLY A 106 9.77 -27.66 -7.63
N GLU A 107 9.47 -28.24 -8.78
CA GLU A 107 10.31 -29.23 -9.47
C GLU A 107 10.98 -28.70 -10.75
N ARG A 108 10.80 -27.41 -11.08
CA ARG A 108 11.27 -26.82 -12.35
C ARG A 108 12.11 -25.57 -12.13
N CYS A 109 13.00 -25.31 -13.08
CA CYS A 109 13.78 -24.10 -13.15
C CYS A 109 13.07 -23.06 -14.01
N TYR A 110 12.94 -21.85 -13.48
CA TYR A 110 12.40 -20.70 -14.19
C TYR A 110 13.46 -19.62 -14.27
N GLU A 111 13.51 -18.92 -15.40
CA GLU A 111 14.33 -17.72 -15.53
C GLU A 111 13.94 -16.73 -14.44
N THR A 112 14.95 -16.22 -13.73
CA THR A 112 14.79 -15.29 -12.62
C THR A 112 14.50 -13.90 -13.17
N ALA A 113 13.38 -13.32 -12.74
CA ALA A 113 12.98 -11.96 -13.02
C ALA A 113 12.64 -11.25 -11.71
N LEU A 114 13.19 -10.04 -11.53
CA LEU A 114 12.88 -9.15 -10.41
C LEU A 114 11.64 -8.30 -10.70
N ILE A 115 11.12 -7.60 -9.69
CA ILE A 115 10.00 -6.68 -9.90
C ILE A 115 10.35 -5.61 -10.92
N GLY A 116 9.45 -5.41 -11.90
CA GLY A 116 9.65 -4.51 -13.04
C GLY A 116 10.32 -5.16 -14.26
N GLU A 117 10.89 -6.36 -14.12
CA GLU A 117 11.47 -7.11 -15.23
C GLU A 117 10.41 -7.91 -15.99
N ARG A 118 10.78 -8.37 -17.19
CA ARG A 118 9.87 -9.14 -18.05
C ARG A 118 9.68 -10.54 -17.50
N CYS A 119 8.46 -11.05 -17.63
CA CYS A 119 8.10 -12.41 -17.25
C CYS A 119 7.12 -13.02 -18.25
N VAL A 120 7.04 -14.35 -18.23
CA VAL A 120 6.05 -15.12 -19.01
C VAL A 120 5.02 -15.76 -18.09
N VAL A 121 5.46 -16.22 -16.93
CA VAL A 121 4.64 -16.85 -15.90
C VAL A 121 5.00 -16.31 -14.52
N ASP A 122 4.12 -16.51 -13.54
CA ASP A 122 4.33 -16.03 -12.17
C ASP A 122 5.62 -16.60 -11.54
N GLN A 123 6.04 -17.80 -11.94
CA GLN A 123 7.27 -18.47 -11.48
C GLN A 123 8.54 -17.82 -11.99
N ASN A 124 8.48 -16.87 -12.92
CA ASN A 124 9.66 -16.06 -13.21
C ASN A 124 9.95 -15.07 -12.08
N CYS A 125 8.92 -14.59 -11.37
CA CYS A 125 9.03 -13.48 -10.43
C CYS A 125 9.59 -13.93 -9.09
N TYR A 126 10.87 -13.66 -8.86
CA TYR A 126 11.63 -14.19 -7.73
C TYR A 126 12.11 -13.07 -6.80
N LEU A 127 11.85 -13.22 -5.50
CA LEU A 127 12.18 -12.23 -4.46
C LEU A 127 13.34 -12.67 -3.55
N GLY A 128 14.15 -13.66 -3.94
CA GLY A 128 15.32 -14.09 -3.16
C GLY A 128 15.02 -14.98 -1.96
N GLU A 129 13.94 -14.71 -1.22
CA GLU A 129 13.49 -15.51 -0.07
C GLU A 129 12.14 -16.17 -0.35
N GLN A 130 12.13 -17.50 -0.23
CA GLN A 130 10.93 -18.32 -0.36
C GLN A 130 10.14 -18.26 0.95
N GLY A 131 9.33 -17.21 1.11
CA GLY A 131 8.23 -17.22 2.08
C GLY A 131 7.22 -18.31 1.71
N ILE A 132 6.32 -18.65 2.65
CA ILE A 132 5.23 -19.62 2.40
C ILE A 132 4.30 -19.12 1.29
N GLU A 133 4.19 -17.81 1.11
CA GLU A 133 3.29 -17.17 0.15
C GLU A 133 4.04 -16.34 -0.89
N ARG A 134 3.59 -16.45 -2.14
CA ARG A 134 4.13 -15.69 -3.26
C ARG A 134 3.61 -14.26 -3.22
N GLN A 135 4.54 -13.31 -3.15
CA GLN A 135 4.23 -11.88 -3.11
C GLN A 135 4.46 -11.16 -4.44
N ALA A 136 4.92 -11.86 -5.47
CA ALA A 136 5.20 -11.31 -6.80
C ALA A 136 4.54 -12.16 -7.90
N PHE A 137 3.90 -11.49 -8.86
CA PHE A 137 3.14 -12.12 -9.93
C PHE A 137 3.47 -11.51 -11.28
N CYS A 138 3.31 -12.29 -12.35
CA CYS A 138 3.53 -11.85 -13.70
C CYS A 138 2.27 -11.20 -14.25
N VAL A 139 2.21 -9.88 -14.16
CA VAL A 139 1.06 -9.10 -14.60
C VAL A 139 1.40 -8.35 -15.87
N ARG A 140 0.67 -8.63 -16.96
CA ARG A 140 0.88 -8.00 -18.28
C ARG A 140 2.32 -8.14 -18.80
N GLY A 141 2.98 -9.26 -18.48
CA GLY A 141 4.33 -9.58 -18.93
C GLY A 141 5.45 -8.92 -18.13
N TYR A 142 5.13 -8.33 -16.98
CA TYR A 142 6.11 -7.77 -16.04
C TYR A 142 5.85 -8.27 -14.63
N CYS A 143 6.92 -8.51 -13.87
CA CYS A 143 6.80 -8.89 -12.48
C CYS A 143 6.32 -7.70 -11.65
N THR A 144 5.27 -7.89 -10.87
CA THR A 144 4.68 -6.88 -9.99
C THR A 144 4.41 -7.46 -8.62
N CYS A 145 4.57 -6.65 -7.57
CA CYS A 145 4.15 -7.04 -6.24
C CYS A 145 2.64 -7.30 -6.19
N GLN A 146 2.23 -8.12 -5.22
CA GLN A 146 0.84 -8.32 -4.87
C GLN A 146 0.17 -6.97 -4.53
N LEU A 147 -1.15 -6.91 -4.67
CA LEU A 147 -1.93 -5.75 -4.25
C LEU A 147 -1.60 -5.38 -2.80
N GLN A 148 -1.45 -4.08 -2.53
CA GLN A 148 -1.05 -3.52 -1.22
C GLN A 148 0.40 -3.79 -0.82
N PHE A 149 1.25 -4.16 -1.77
CA PHE A 149 2.69 -4.26 -1.57
C PHE A 149 3.42 -3.43 -2.61
N SER A 150 4.46 -2.74 -2.17
CA SER A 150 5.31 -1.92 -3.01
C SER A 150 6.72 -2.51 -3.13
N PRO A 151 7.37 -2.37 -4.31
CA PRO A 151 8.69 -2.92 -4.56
C PRO A 151 9.77 -2.15 -3.82
N ARG A 152 10.83 -2.85 -3.45
CA ARG A 152 12.00 -2.30 -2.76
C ARG A 152 13.29 -2.99 -3.15
N ASP A 153 14.40 -2.38 -2.71
CA ASP A 153 15.76 -2.88 -2.91
C ASP A 153 15.98 -3.27 -4.38
N ASN A 154 15.61 -2.34 -5.26
CA ASN A 154 15.67 -2.51 -6.71
C ASN A 154 14.88 -3.72 -7.25
N GLY A 155 13.72 -4.00 -6.64
CA GLY A 155 12.79 -5.04 -7.08
C GLY A 155 13.07 -6.42 -6.53
N THR A 156 13.91 -6.55 -5.50
CA THR A 156 14.24 -7.83 -4.85
C THR A 156 13.32 -8.19 -3.71
N ARG A 157 12.54 -7.24 -3.16
CA ARG A 157 11.52 -7.52 -2.14
C ARG A 157 10.23 -6.74 -2.40
N CYS A 158 9.14 -7.27 -1.87
CA CYS A 158 7.84 -6.61 -1.82
C CYS A 158 7.50 -6.33 -0.35
N VAL A 159 7.18 -5.10 -0.01
CA VAL A 159 6.83 -4.70 1.36
C VAL A 159 5.42 -4.16 1.41
N ARG A 160 4.68 -4.57 2.45
CA ARG A 160 3.31 -4.14 2.68
C ARG A 160 3.27 -2.61 2.77
N ASP A 161 2.34 -2.05 2.02
CA ASP A 161 2.03 -0.63 2.06
C ASP A 161 1.56 -0.22 3.46
N ALA A 162 1.99 0.96 3.89
CA ALA A 162 1.68 1.54 5.18
C ALA A 162 0.58 2.61 5.04
N ALA A 163 -0.40 2.53 5.93
CA ALA A 163 -1.48 3.52 6.04
C ALA A 163 -1.08 4.71 6.93
N LEU A 164 -1.94 5.73 6.98
CA LEU A 164 -1.75 6.88 7.86
C LEU A 164 -1.50 6.44 9.32
N GLY A 165 -0.39 6.89 9.90
CA GLY A 165 0.01 6.57 11.27
C GLY A 165 0.79 5.26 11.44
N GLU A 166 0.86 4.41 10.42
CA GLU A 166 1.67 3.18 10.47
C GLU A 166 3.17 3.49 10.26
N GLU A 167 4.03 2.60 10.74
CA GLU A 167 5.47 2.70 10.54
C GLU A 167 5.85 2.53 9.07
N CYS A 168 6.89 3.24 8.66
CA CYS A 168 7.39 3.19 7.29
C CYS A 168 8.92 3.30 7.25
N GLU A 169 9.53 2.58 6.31
CA GLU A 169 10.96 2.62 6.02
C GLU A 169 11.31 3.75 5.05
N ASP A 170 10.45 3.97 4.04
CA ASP A 170 10.65 4.96 3.00
C ASP A 170 9.34 5.46 2.38
N GLN A 171 9.47 6.45 1.49
CA GLN A 171 8.37 7.14 0.84
C GLN A 171 7.49 6.21 -0.02
N LEU A 172 8.05 5.17 -0.63
CA LEU A 172 7.29 4.25 -1.48
C LEU A 172 6.39 3.33 -0.65
N GLN A 173 6.44 3.38 0.69
CA GLN A 173 5.61 2.51 1.54
C GLN A 173 4.25 3.14 1.79
N CYS A 174 4.20 4.46 1.82
CA CYS A 174 2.96 5.17 2.05
C CYS A 174 2.15 5.23 0.74
N ALA A 175 1.21 4.31 0.56
CA ALA A 175 0.49 4.13 -0.71
C ALA A 175 -0.58 5.22 -1.01
N GLY A 176 -0.94 6.02 -0.01
CA GLY A 176 -1.98 7.03 -0.14
C GLY A 176 -1.48 8.38 -0.69
N PRO A 177 -2.32 9.10 -1.46
CA PRO A 177 -2.00 10.44 -1.92
C PRO A 177 -1.76 11.38 -0.74
N GLY A 178 -0.73 12.21 -0.86
CA GLY A 178 -0.37 13.18 0.18
C GLY A 178 0.27 12.61 1.43
N LEU A 179 0.50 11.29 1.51
CA LEU A 179 1.31 10.71 2.57
C LEU A 179 2.81 10.89 2.29
N GLU A 180 3.57 11.09 3.35
CA GLU A 180 5.01 11.19 3.38
C GLU A 180 5.56 10.32 4.52
N CYS A 181 6.64 9.59 4.26
CA CYS A 181 7.28 8.79 5.29
C CYS A 181 8.22 9.63 6.15
N ARG A 182 7.91 9.74 7.45
CA ARG A 182 8.77 10.38 8.48
C ARG A 182 8.93 9.45 9.68
N GLY A 183 9.32 8.20 9.42
CA GLY A 183 9.31 7.07 10.38
C GLY A 183 7.93 6.48 10.64
N THR A 184 6.89 7.31 10.49
CA THR A 184 5.48 6.90 10.34
C THR A 184 4.92 7.62 9.12
N CYS A 185 3.96 7.02 8.42
CA CYS A 185 3.27 7.68 7.31
C CYS A 185 2.42 8.84 7.86
N ARG A 186 2.75 10.06 7.44
CA ARG A 186 2.07 11.30 7.86
C ARG A 186 1.66 12.11 6.65
N CYS A 187 0.71 13.01 6.80
CA CYS A 187 0.38 13.93 5.72
C CYS A 187 1.53 14.91 5.48
N ARG A 188 1.88 15.13 4.21
CA ARG A 188 2.83 16.15 3.78
C ARG A 188 2.29 17.56 4.04
N ASP A 189 3.12 18.57 3.83
CA ASP A 189 2.72 19.96 4.02
C ASP A 189 1.53 20.35 3.13
N ASN A 190 0.58 21.12 3.69
CA ASN A 190 -0.71 21.49 3.08
C ASN A 190 -1.69 20.33 2.86
N TRP A 191 -1.52 19.22 3.59
CA TRP A 191 -2.47 18.12 3.64
C TRP A 191 -2.88 17.86 5.09
N VAL A 192 -4.13 17.44 5.29
CA VAL A 192 -4.67 17.10 6.61
C VAL A 192 -5.07 15.64 6.68
N ALA A 193 -4.95 15.06 7.87
CA ALA A 193 -5.34 13.69 8.15
C ALA A 193 -6.87 13.57 8.27
N ASN A 194 -7.47 12.72 7.43
CA ASN A 194 -8.84 12.26 7.61
C ASN A 194 -8.84 10.88 8.27
N ASN A 195 -9.09 10.85 9.58
CA ASN A 195 -9.12 9.62 10.37
C ASN A 195 -10.28 8.68 10.01
N HIS A 196 -11.33 9.17 9.34
CA HIS A 196 -12.45 8.31 8.92
C HIS A 196 -12.09 7.47 7.71
N THR A 197 -11.29 8.02 6.79
CA THR A 197 -10.86 7.34 5.57
C THR A 197 -9.42 6.81 5.64
N ASN A 198 -8.73 7.01 6.76
CA ASN A 198 -7.30 6.70 6.95
C ASN A 198 -6.42 7.24 5.81
N SER A 199 -6.75 8.44 5.33
CA SER A 199 -6.07 9.06 4.19
C SER A 199 -5.77 10.52 4.47
N CYS A 200 -4.91 11.11 3.65
CA CYS A 200 -4.71 12.55 3.64
C CYS A 200 -5.58 13.18 2.57
N VAL A 201 -6.10 14.37 2.86
CA VAL A 201 -6.82 15.21 1.91
C VAL A 201 -6.16 16.58 1.84
N GLU A 202 -6.17 17.20 0.66
CA GLU A 202 -5.50 18.49 0.46
C GLU A 202 -6.22 19.60 1.25
N SER A 203 -5.44 20.42 1.95
CA SER A 203 -5.93 21.59 2.67
C SER A 203 -6.35 22.68 1.70
N VAL A 204 -7.44 23.33 2.02
CA VAL A 204 -7.90 24.52 1.29
C VAL A 204 -7.02 25.73 1.65
N LYS A 205 -6.80 26.64 0.70
CA LYS A 205 -5.94 27.83 0.86
C LYS A 205 -6.71 29.09 1.22
N ALA A 206 -7.98 29.17 0.80
CA ALA A 206 -8.83 30.33 1.04
C ALA A 206 -10.29 29.96 1.31
N LEU A 207 -11.04 30.88 1.92
CA LEU A 207 -12.49 30.73 2.05
C LEU A 207 -13.17 30.73 0.67
N ASN A 208 -14.32 30.05 0.57
CA ASN A 208 -15.10 29.82 -0.65
C ASN A 208 -14.44 28.90 -1.70
N GLU A 209 -13.25 28.36 -1.43
CA GLU A 209 -12.68 27.28 -2.25
C GLU A 209 -13.42 25.95 -1.99
N PRO A 210 -13.43 25.04 -2.99
CA PRO A 210 -14.16 23.79 -2.90
C PRO A 210 -13.57 22.85 -1.85
N CYS A 211 -14.45 22.10 -1.19
CA CYS A 211 -14.09 21.09 -0.20
C CYS A 211 -15.07 19.92 -0.25
N GLU A 212 -14.65 18.79 0.31
CA GLU A 212 -15.47 17.60 0.51
C GLU A 212 -15.67 17.30 2.01
N PHE A 213 -14.64 17.57 2.82
CA PHE A 213 -14.63 17.31 4.26
C PHE A 213 -14.30 18.56 5.07
N ASP A 214 -14.90 18.69 6.26
CA ASP A 214 -14.66 19.81 7.18
C ASP A 214 -13.17 19.99 7.52
N ILE A 215 -12.45 18.88 7.69
CA ILE A 215 -11.03 18.88 8.04
C ILE A 215 -10.17 19.65 7.03
N GLN A 216 -10.58 19.72 5.75
CA GLN A 216 -9.82 20.47 4.73
C GLN A 216 -9.81 21.99 4.98
N CYS A 217 -10.79 22.48 5.75
CA CYS A 217 -10.95 23.88 6.10
C CYS A 217 -10.22 24.26 7.40
N ASP A 218 -9.66 23.30 8.14
CA ASP A 218 -9.03 23.54 9.46
C ASP A 218 -7.88 24.56 9.38
N SER A 219 -7.17 24.61 8.25
CA SER A 219 -6.09 25.59 8.01
C SER A 219 -6.58 27.04 8.01
N LEU A 220 -7.88 27.27 7.81
CA LEU A 220 -8.54 28.57 7.76
C LEU A 220 -9.08 29.00 9.13
N ALA A 221 -9.04 28.13 10.13
CA ALA A 221 -9.55 28.39 11.47
C ALA A 221 -8.49 29.09 12.35
N GLY A 222 -8.87 30.24 12.91
CA GLY A 222 -8.08 30.99 13.88
C GLY A 222 -6.65 31.30 13.40
N VAL A 223 -5.67 30.92 14.22
CA VAL A 223 -4.24 31.18 13.96
C VAL A 223 -3.65 30.04 13.12
N PRO A 224 -2.84 30.33 12.09
CA PRO A 224 -2.07 29.29 11.39
C PRO A 224 -1.27 28.42 12.37
N GLY A 225 -1.44 27.09 12.27
CA GLY A 225 -0.72 26.13 13.11
C GLY A 225 -1.28 25.93 14.52
N VAL A 226 -2.36 26.62 14.91
CA VAL A 226 -3.07 26.37 16.17
C VAL A 226 -4.43 25.76 15.87
N PRO A 227 -4.70 24.51 16.30
CA PRO A 227 -5.99 23.87 16.07
C PRO A 227 -7.12 24.71 16.66
N SER A 228 -8.09 25.09 15.83
CA SER A 228 -9.35 25.72 16.23
C SER A 228 -10.52 24.96 15.60
N PRO A 229 -10.77 23.70 16.03
CA PRO A 229 -11.67 22.80 15.34
C PRO A 229 -13.09 23.36 15.29
N GLY A 230 -13.73 23.27 14.13
CA GLY A 230 -15.12 23.69 13.94
C GLY A 230 -15.35 25.19 13.78
N ALA A 231 -14.29 26.03 13.70
CA ALA A 231 -14.45 27.44 13.31
C ALA A 231 -14.65 27.60 11.80
N ALA A 232 -14.04 26.72 11.00
CA ALA A 232 -14.22 26.65 9.55
C ALA A 232 -14.75 25.25 9.20
N LEU A 233 -15.76 25.19 8.33
CA LEU A 233 -16.47 23.96 7.96
C LEU A 233 -16.69 23.92 6.45
N CYS A 234 -16.88 22.73 5.91
CA CYS A 234 -17.24 22.51 4.53
C CYS A 234 -18.77 22.62 4.37
N LEU A 235 -19.25 23.83 4.05
CA LEU A 235 -20.68 24.11 3.95
C LEU A 235 -21.06 24.33 2.48
N GLY A 236 -22.01 23.54 1.98
CA GLY A 236 -22.44 23.63 0.58
C GLY A 236 -21.34 23.35 -0.44
N GLY A 237 -20.36 22.52 -0.09
CA GLY A 237 -19.22 22.19 -0.95
C GLY A 237 -18.11 23.24 -1.00
N THR A 238 -18.15 24.24 -0.12
CA THR A 238 -17.12 25.29 -0.03
C THR A 238 -16.72 25.55 1.43
N CYS A 239 -15.46 25.91 1.65
CA CYS A 239 -15.01 26.26 2.99
C CYS A 239 -15.60 27.59 3.44
N SER A 240 -16.38 27.55 4.52
CA SER A 240 -17.04 28.72 5.10
C SER A 240 -16.84 28.73 6.62
N CYS A 241 -16.94 29.90 7.24
CA CYS A 241 -16.94 29.96 8.70
C CYS A 241 -18.23 29.36 9.27
N SER A 242 -18.11 28.66 10.39
CA SER A 242 -19.25 28.12 11.10
C SER A 242 -20.14 29.24 11.68
N TYR A 243 -21.36 28.89 12.10
CA TYR A 243 -22.33 29.87 12.61
C TYR A 243 -21.83 30.66 13.83
N ASN A 244 -20.97 30.05 14.66
CA ASN A 244 -20.37 30.67 15.83
C ASN A 244 -18.98 31.26 15.53
N ALA A 245 -18.62 31.39 14.25
CA ALA A 245 -17.38 31.98 13.78
C ALA A 245 -17.66 33.10 12.76
N ARG A 246 -16.62 33.86 12.42
CA ARG A 246 -16.68 34.94 11.43
C ARG A 246 -15.33 35.11 10.72
N PRO A 247 -15.34 35.57 9.45
CA PRO A 247 -14.11 35.89 8.74
C PRO A 247 -13.50 37.19 9.25
N VAL A 248 -12.23 37.15 9.67
CA VAL A 248 -11.45 38.31 10.13
C VAL A 248 -10.04 38.26 9.56
N GLY A 249 -9.47 39.43 9.24
CA GLY A 249 -8.10 39.57 8.75
C GLY A 249 -7.98 39.58 7.22
N ASN A 250 -6.73 39.71 6.73
CA ASN A 250 -6.39 39.66 5.30
C ASN A 250 -5.11 38.80 5.11
N PRO A 251 -5.20 37.56 4.58
CA PRO A 251 -6.41 36.90 4.09
C PRO A 251 -7.41 36.57 5.23
N PRO A 252 -8.72 36.48 4.93
CA PRO A 252 -9.75 36.23 5.94
C PRO A 252 -9.64 34.81 6.51
N ARG A 253 -9.70 34.70 7.83
CA ARG A 253 -9.69 33.45 8.60
C ARG A 253 -10.89 33.40 9.54
N CYS A 254 -11.34 32.20 9.90
CA CYS A 254 -12.52 32.00 10.73
C CYS A 254 -12.16 32.03 12.21
N TRP A 255 -12.63 33.07 12.91
CA TRP A 255 -12.45 33.23 14.35
C TRP A 255 -13.78 33.00 15.07
N HIS A 256 -13.76 32.25 16.16
CA HIS A 256 -14.94 32.08 17.00
C HIS A 256 -15.39 33.43 17.56
N ARG A 257 -16.69 33.67 17.51
CA ARG A 257 -17.32 34.88 18.04
C ARG A 257 -17.32 34.82 19.57
N ARG A 258 -16.64 35.77 20.20
CA ARG A 258 -16.62 35.98 21.64
C ARG A 258 -17.29 37.30 21.98
N ARG A 259 -18.34 37.26 22.80
CA ARG A 259 -19.08 38.45 23.25
C ARG A 259 -18.30 39.21 24.33
N PRO A 260 -18.62 40.48 24.59
CA PRO A 260 -18.03 41.22 25.71
C PRO A 260 -18.14 40.43 27.02
N GLY A 261 -17.08 40.43 27.83
CA GLY A 261 -17.01 39.65 29.06
C GLY A 261 -16.61 38.18 28.90
N GLN A 262 -16.55 37.64 27.68
CA GLN A 262 -16.06 36.27 27.47
C GLN A 262 -14.53 36.22 27.39
N ASP A 263 -13.99 35.04 27.70
CA ASP A 263 -12.55 34.80 27.60
C ASP A 263 -12.09 34.84 26.14
N CYS A 264 -10.95 35.48 25.91
CA CYS A 264 -10.32 35.61 24.61
C CYS A 264 -8.81 35.48 24.72
N ARG A 265 -8.17 35.13 23.61
CA ARG A 265 -6.71 35.18 23.48
C ARG A 265 -6.27 36.28 22.54
N ARG A 266 -7.09 36.63 21.54
CA ARG A 266 -6.82 37.72 20.61
C ARG A 266 -8.05 38.57 20.29
N ASP A 267 -7.79 39.76 19.75
CA ASP A 267 -8.80 40.73 19.38
C ASP A 267 -9.74 40.20 18.29
N GLU A 268 -9.25 39.36 17.37
CA GLU A 268 -10.05 38.82 16.27
C GLU A 268 -11.20 37.92 16.73
N GLU A 269 -11.11 37.36 17.94
CA GLU A 269 -12.21 36.59 18.56
C GLU A 269 -13.34 37.51 19.04
N CYS A 270 -13.05 38.77 19.40
CA CYS A 270 -13.97 39.63 20.10
C CYS A 270 -14.94 40.38 19.18
N VAL A 271 -16.24 40.29 19.47
CA VAL A 271 -17.31 40.99 18.74
C VAL A 271 -18.42 41.51 19.64
N SER A 272 -19.00 42.66 19.27
CA SER A 272 -20.25 43.17 19.86
C SER A 272 -21.47 42.32 19.46
N GLU A 273 -22.65 42.60 20.00
CA GLU A 273 -23.91 41.94 19.58
C GLU A 273 -24.24 42.17 18.10
N GLU A 274 -23.85 43.33 17.57
CA GLU A 274 -24.03 43.75 16.17
C GLU A 274 -22.86 43.31 15.25
N ASP A 275 -22.02 42.36 15.72
CA ASP A 275 -20.83 41.85 15.02
C ASP A 275 -19.73 42.91 14.74
N GLU A 276 -19.73 44.02 15.50
CA GLU A 276 -18.66 45.03 15.44
C GLU A 276 -17.36 44.49 16.09
N PRO A 277 -16.16 44.78 15.54
CA PRO A 277 -14.90 44.34 16.12
C PRO A 277 -14.66 44.87 17.55
N GLY A 278 -14.25 43.98 18.46
CA GLY A 278 -13.83 44.29 19.83
C GLY A 278 -12.32 44.17 20.05
N TYR A 279 -11.90 44.30 21.31
CA TYR A 279 -10.52 44.13 21.76
C TYR A 279 -10.46 43.12 22.90
N CYS A 280 -9.42 42.28 22.92
CA CYS A 280 -9.13 41.36 23.99
C CYS A 280 -8.23 42.05 25.04
N LEU A 281 -8.84 42.53 26.12
CA LEU A 281 -8.13 43.23 27.19
C LEU A 281 -8.07 42.34 28.44
N ASN A 282 -6.86 42.05 28.91
CA ASN A 282 -6.62 41.19 30.07
C ASN A 282 -7.31 39.81 29.96
N GLY A 283 -7.31 39.22 28.76
CA GLY A 283 -7.92 37.91 28.49
C GLY A 283 -9.45 37.93 28.40
N ARG A 284 -10.08 39.11 28.40
CA ARG A 284 -11.52 39.27 28.32
C ARG A 284 -11.91 40.20 27.16
N CYS A 285 -12.95 39.83 26.42
CA CYS A 285 -13.42 40.66 25.33
C CYS A 285 -14.07 41.94 25.85
N THR A 286 -13.74 43.03 25.19
CA THR A 286 -14.30 44.36 25.39
C THR A 286 -14.76 44.89 24.05
N CYS A 287 -15.81 45.70 24.04
CA CYS A 287 -16.27 46.32 22.82
C CYS A 287 -15.71 47.73 22.66
N LYS A 288 -15.56 48.13 21.40
CA LYS A 288 -15.06 49.46 21.02
C LYS A 288 -16.05 50.58 21.32
N THR A 289 -17.35 50.26 21.32
CA THR A 289 -18.45 51.22 21.22
C THR A 289 -19.63 50.91 22.14
N CYS A 290 -19.66 49.79 22.89
CA CYS A 290 -20.74 49.66 23.85
C CYS A 290 -20.58 50.72 24.93
N SER A 291 -21.65 51.47 25.18
CA SER A 291 -21.78 52.17 26.43
C SER A 291 -21.62 51.13 27.54
N PRO A 292 -20.72 51.32 28.52
CA PRO A 292 -20.59 50.37 29.60
C PRO A 292 -21.91 50.36 30.38
N ASP A 293 -22.74 49.34 30.15
CA ASP A 293 -23.85 49.09 31.05
C ASP A 293 -23.24 48.76 32.41
N ALA A 294 -23.53 49.62 33.38
CA ALA A 294 -22.98 49.61 34.73
C ALA A 294 -23.36 48.36 35.57
N ARG A 295 -23.82 47.28 34.93
CA ARG A 295 -24.20 46.00 35.55
C ARG A 295 -23.18 44.88 35.40
N ASP A 296 -22.16 45.02 34.54
CA ASP A 296 -21.21 43.93 34.28
C ASP A 296 -19.94 43.93 35.18
N PHE A 297 -19.83 44.86 36.13
CA PHE A 297 -18.74 44.89 37.12
C PHE A 297 -19.18 44.55 38.55
N SER A 298 -20.41 44.06 38.79
CA SER A 298 -20.79 43.54 40.11
C SER A 298 -20.32 42.09 40.30
N GLY A 299 -19.01 41.90 40.33
CA GLY A 299 -18.37 40.61 40.60
C GLY A 299 -17.05 40.71 41.37
N ALA A 300 -16.61 41.91 41.75
CA ALA A 300 -15.48 42.09 42.65
C ALA A 300 -16.01 42.32 44.07
N THR A 301 -16.06 41.26 44.86
CA THR A 301 -16.20 41.36 46.32
C THR A 301 -15.01 42.15 46.87
N VAL A 302 -15.24 43.43 47.16
CA VAL A 302 -14.35 44.25 47.99
C VAL A 302 -14.30 43.60 49.37
N SER A 303 -13.14 43.05 49.71
CA SER A 303 -12.79 42.60 51.05
C SER A 303 -12.95 43.77 52.02
N ARG A 304 -14.05 43.75 52.76
CA ARG A 304 -14.40 44.75 53.76
C ARG A 304 -13.60 44.42 55.02
N GLN A 305 -12.49 45.14 55.24
CA GLN A 305 -11.79 45.10 56.53
C GLN A 305 -12.77 45.50 57.63
N SER A 306 -13.00 44.54 58.53
CA SER A 306 -13.90 44.65 59.67
C SER A 306 -13.17 45.34 60.83
N MET A 307 -13.45 46.62 61.03
CA MET A 307 -13.20 47.33 62.28
C MET A 307 -14.24 46.90 63.32
N PHE A 308 -13.81 46.17 64.36
CA PHE A 308 -14.55 46.08 65.62
C PHE A 308 -13.67 46.66 66.74
N ALA A 309 -14.13 47.78 67.30
CA ALA A 309 -13.66 48.33 68.55
C ALA A 309 -14.66 47.98 69.65
N SER A 310 -14.18 47.44 70.78
CA SER A 310 -14.75 47.52 72.14
C SER A 310 -13.72 46.89 73.09
N ALA A 311 -12.98 47.69 73.86
CA ALA A 311 -13.31 48.21 75.19
C ALA A 311 -12.71 47.35 76.33
N VAL A 312 -11.55 47.82 76.80
CA VAL A 312 -11.00 47.89 78.17
C VAL A 312 -11.57 46.95 79.25
N VAL A 313 -10.68 46.13 79.85
CA VAL A 313 -10.60 45.91 81.31
C VAL A 313 -9.12 45.82 81.72
N LEU A 314 -8.69 46.73 82.61
CA LEU A 314 -7.42 46.66 83.36
C LEU A 314 -7.44 45.49 84.34
N PHE A 315 -6.30 44.82 84.55
CA PHE A 315 -5.72 44.63 85.89
C PHE A 315 -4.23 44.30 85.80
N ALA A 316 -3.45 44.96 86.66
CA ALA A 316 -2.01 44.83 86.81
C ALA A 316 -1.62 43.80 87.88
N ALA A 317 -0.51 43.10 87.68
CA ALA A 317 0.40 42.53 88.68
C ALA A 317 1.69 42.10 87.94
N ILE A 318 2.74 42.93 87.89
CA ILE A 318 3.92 42.94 88.79
C ILE A 318 4.57 41.57 88.99
N LEU A 319 5.71 41.37 88.31
CA LEU A 319 7.00 41.00 88.93
C LEU A 319 8.11 41.23 87.90
N GLY A 320 9.01 42.16 88.23
CA GLY A 320 10.08 42.70 87.39
C GLY A 320 10.23 44.20 87.63
#